data_AF-A0A9E4I415-F1
#
_entry.id   AF-A0A9E4I415-F1
#
_cell.length_a   1.000
_cell.length_b   1.000
_cell.length_c   1.000
_cell.angle_alpha   90.00
_cell.angle_beta   90.00
_cell.angle_gamma   90.00
#
_symmetry.space_group_name_H-M   'P 1'
#
loop_
_entity.id
_entity.type
_entity.pdbx_description
1 polymer ?
#
loop_
_entity_poly.entity_id
_entity_poly.type
_entity_poly.pdbx_seq_one_letter_code
_entity_poly.pdbx_strand_id
1 'polypeptide(L)'
;MPAGELACNGDTVLGTPTIEGAQVALTLQSTFRSQKTINFKRRRRKHSSKRTKGQRQNLSRYLVTSIDVPGLGRSEYAPAQDNQQIESPV
;
A
#
# COMPACT_ATOMS: atom_id res chain seq x y z
N MET A 1 -26.85 -9.54 -21.90
CA MET A 1 -27.11 -8.93 -20.57
C MET A 1 -26.00 -7.93 -20.29
N PRO A 2 -26.22 -6.61 -20.47
CA PRO A 2 -25.21 -5.60 -20.16
C PRO A 2 -25.27 -5.26 -18.67
N ALA A 3 -24.17 -5.47 -17.94
CA ALA A 3 -24.00 -4.99 -16.58
C ALA A 3 -23.00 -3.84 -16.61
N GLY A 4 -23.42 -2.66 -16.17
CA GLY A 4 -22.50 -1.55 -15.94
C GLY A 4 -23.08 -0.15 -16.06
N GLU A 5 -24.29 0.11 -15.56
CA GLU A 5 -24.70 1.48 -15.23
C GLU A 5 -25.00 1.55 -13.73
N LEU A 6 -24.10 2.21 -12.98
CA LEU A 6 -24.32 2.79 -11.66
C LEU A 6 -23.40 4.01 -11.51
N ALA A 7 -23.99 5.20 -11.59
CA ALA A 7 -23.34 6.48 -11.36
C ALA A 7 -23.21 6.80 -9.86
N CYS A 8 -22.14 7.49 -9.46
CA CYS A 8 -22.10 8.25 -8.21
C CYS A 8 -21.52 9.65 -8.45
N ASN A 9 -22.20 10.64 -7.89
CA ASN A 9 -22.06 12.06 -8.12
C ASN A 9 -20.68 12.60 -7.70
N GLY A 10 -20.01 13.34 -8.59
CA GLY A 10 -18.68 13.92 -8.39
C GLY A 10 -17.62 13.21 -9.24
N ASP A 11 -16.90 13.98 -10.06
CA ASP A 11 -16.03 13.54 -11.17
C ASP A 11 -15.20 12.27 -10.87
N THR A 12 -15.75 11.09 -11.14
CA THR A 12 -15.13 9.79 -10.86
C THR A 12 -15.10 8.98 -12.15
N VAL A 13 -13.90 8.63 -12.63
CA VAL A 13 -13.71 7.81 -13.82
C VAL A 13 -13.60 6.35 -13.41
N LEU A 14 -14.48 5.49 -13.94
CA LEU A 14 -14.45 4.05 -13.72
C LEU A 14 -13.75 3.36 -14.88
N GLY A 15 -12.65 2.68 -14.60
CA GLY A 15 -11.95 1.85 -15.58
C GLY A 15 -12.50 0.42 -15.63
N THR A 16 -12.42 -0.21 -16.80
CA THR A 16 -12.70 -1.64 -16.99
C THR A 16 -11.52 -2.29 -17.74
N PRO A 17 -10.54 -2.97 -17.12
CA PRO A 17 -10.09 -3.05 -15.72
C PRO A 17 -9.03 -2.00 -15.31
N THR A 18 -8.51 -1.21 -16.27
CA THR A 18 -7.56 -0.12 -16.05
C THR A 18 -8.06 1.12 -16.81
N ILE A 19 -7.70 2.32 -16.36
CA ILE A 19 -7.93 3.57 -17.11
C ILE A 19 -6.70 3.80 -18.00
N GLU A 20 -6.87 3.81 -19.32
CA GLU A 20 -5.77 4.06 -20.25
C GLU A 20 -5.20 5.47 -20.06
N GLY A 21 -3.87 5.59 -19.99
CA GLY A 21 -3.19 6.90 -19.84
C GLY A 21 -3.16 7.49 -18.43
N ALA A 22 -3.71 6.80 -17.43
CA ALA A 22 -3.60 7.23 -16.03
C ALA A 22 -2.18 6.98 -15.48
N GLN A 23 -1.62 7.96 -14.78
CA GLN A 23 -0.30 7.90 -14.14
C GLN A 23 -0.38 8.30 -12.67
N VAL A 24 0.41 7.63 -11.83
CA VAL A 24 0.55 7.96 -10.40
C VAL A 24 2.03 8.19 -10.13
N ALA A 25 2.38 9.41 -9.73
CA ALA A 25 3.74 9.75 -9.33
C ALA A 25 3.95 9.40 -7.85
N LEU A 26 5.06 8.69 -7.57
CA LEU A 26 5.39 8.14 -6.26
C LEU A 26 6.84 8.48 -5.92
N THR A 27 7.09 8.83 -4.66
CA THR A 27 8.45 8.95 -4.12
C THR A 27 8.72 7.79 -3.14
N LEU A 28 9.87 7.13 -3.30
CA LEU A 28 10.32 6.07 -2.40
C LEU A 28 10.93 6.72 -1.15
N GLN A 29 10.34 6.48 0.02
CA GLN A 29 10.87 7.03 1.28
C GLN A 29 11.89 6.09 1.92
N SER A 30 11.52 4.82 2.15
CA SER A 30 12.39 3.85 2.83
C SER A 30 12.04 2.41 2.49
N THR A 31 13.06 1.57 2.49
CA THR A 31 12.93 0.12 2.39
C THR A 31 13.21 -0.50 3.75
N PHE A 32 12.25 -1.23 4.30
CA PHE A 32 12.33 -1.78 5.66
C PHE A 32 11.87 -3.23 5.74
N ARG A 33 12.13 -3.86 6.87
CA ARG A 33 11.74 -5.24 7.16
C ARG A 33 10.48 -5.24 8.01
N SER A 34 9.47 -5.99 7.57
CA SER A 34 8.25 -6.20 8.34
C SER A 34 8.53 -6.79 9.72
N GLN A 35 7.54 -6.67 10.60
CA GLN A 35 7.52 -7.36 11.88
C GLN A 35 7.66 -8.88 11.66
N LYS A 36 8.23 -9.56 12.66
CA LYS A 36 8.57 -10.98 12.52
C LYS A 36 7.31 -11.82 12.56
N THR A 37 6.86 -12.30 11.40
CA THR A 37 5.81 -13.30 11.32
C THR A 37 6.41 -14.68 11.61
N ILE A 38 5.76 -15.45 12.48
CA ILE A 38 6.22 -16.78 12.87
C ILE A 38 5.35 -17.84 12.20
N ASN A 39 5.92 -18.55 11.24
CA ASN A 39 5.29 -19.72 10.64
C ASN A 39 5.60 -20.95 11.51
N PHE A 40 4.65 -21.32 12.36
CA PHE A 40 4.74 -22.48 13.23
C PHE A 40 4.02 -23.68 12.63
N LYS A 41 4.75 -24.75 12.33
CA LYS A 41 4.19 -26.02 11.87
C LYS A 41 4.45 -27.08 12.95
N ARG A 42 3.40 -27.75 13.41
CA ARG A 42 3.48 -28.87 14.36
C ARG A 42 2.30 -29.81 14.13
N ARG A 43 2.58 -31.11 14.01
CA ARG A 43 1.55 -32.15 14.03
C ARG A 43 1.43 -32.77 15.43
N ARG A 44 0.20 -33.15 15.79
CA ARG A 44 -0.11 -33.77 17.09
C ARG A 44 0.64 -35.10 17.23
N ARG A 45 1.21 -35.37 18.42
CA ARG A 45 1.92 -36.61 18.80
C ARG A 45 3.19 -36.97 17.98
N LYS A 46 3.67 -36.09 17.11
CA LYS A 46 4.94 -36.25 16.39
C LYS A 46 5.90 -35.15 16.81
N HIS A 47 6.72 -35.43 17.83
CA HIS A 47 7.62 -34.43 18.43
C HIS A 47 8.65 -33.86 17.43
N SER A 48 9.10 -34.67 16.47
CA SER A 48 10.00 -34.26 15.39
C SER A 48 9.38 -33.32 14.36
N SER A 49 8.05 -33.16 14.33
CA SER A 49 7.35 -32.33 13.33
C SER A 49 7.28 -30.84 13.70
N LYS A 50 7.80 -30.45 14.88
CA LYS A 50 7.79 -29.07 15.35
C LYS A 50 8.83 -28.24 14.60
N ARG A 51 8.36 -27.33 13.74
CA ARG A 51 9.20 -26.38 13.00
C ARG A 51 8.69 -24.96 13.21
N THR A 52 9.56 -24.11 13.74
CA THR A 52 9.31 -22.67 13.87
C THR A 52 10.20 -21.95 12.88
N LYS A 53 9.63 -21.33 11.84
CA LYS A 53 10.40 -20.48 10.91
C LYS A 53 9.92 -19.04 11.05
N GLY A 54 10.82 -18.13 11.39
CA GLY A 54 10.56 -16.69 11.32
C GLY A 54 10.71 -16.19 9.89
N GLN A 55 9.80 -15.31 9.47
CA GLN A 55 9.89 -14.57 8.21
C GLN A 55 9.82 -13.08 8.52
N ARG A 56 10.65 -12.30 7.84
CA ARG A 56 10.50 -10.85 7.75
C ARG A 56 10.39 -10.51 6.28
N GLN A 57 9.25 -9.95 5.88
CA GLN A 57 9.05 -9.51 4.50
C GLN A 57 9.82 -8.21 4.27
N ASN A 58 10.40 -8.05 3.09
CA ASN A 58 10.97 -6.78 2.67
C ASN A 58 9.82 -5.93 2.15
N LEU A 59 9.61 -4.76 2.74
CA LEU A 59 8.56 -3.82 2.37
C LEU A 59 9.20 -2.47 2.03
N SER A 60 8.57 -1.76 1.11
CA SER A 60 8.96 -0.40 0.74
C SER A 60 7.83 0.55 1.05
N ARG A 61 8.14 1.68 1.68
CA ARG A 61 7.18 2.76 1.93
C ARG A 61 7.28 3.78 0.80
N TYR A 62 6.14 4.02 0.16
CA TYR A 62 5.99 5.03 -0.88
C TYR A 62 5.05 6.14 -0.40
N LEU A 63 5.35 7.37 -0.81
CA LEU A 63 4.45 8.51 -0.67
C LEU A 63 3.93 8.89 -2.07
N VAL A 64 2.63 9.14 -2.18
CA VAL A 64 1.97 9.55 -3.42
C VAL A 64 2.07 11.07 -3.54
N THR A 65 2.61 11.56 -4.66
CA THR A 65 2.81 13.00 -4.89
C THR A 65 1.74 13.59 -5.79
N SER A 66 1.40 12.92 -6.89
CA SER A 66 0.37 13.36 -7.82
C SER A 66 -0.31 12.18 -8.51
N ILE A 67 -1.55 12.42 -8.92
CA ILE A 67 -2.35 11.48 -9.70
C ILE A 67 -2.81 12.24 -10.94
N ASP A 68 -2.47 11.70 -12.11
CA ASP A 68 -2.83 12.24 -13.42
C ASP A 68 -3.77 11.24 -14.11
N VAL A 69 -5.04 11.60 -14.27
CA VAL A 69 -6.05 10.76 -14.93
C VAL A 69 -6.59 11.51 -16.16
N PRO A 70 -6.65 10.89 -17.35
CA PRO A 70 -7.21 11.56 -18.52
C PRO A 70 -8.70 11.86 -18.28
N GLY A 71 -9.05 13.14 -18.37
CA GLY A 71 -10.42 13.64 -18.12
C GLY A 71 -10.65 14.22 -16.72
N LEU A 72 -9.69 14.09 -15.79
CA LEU A 72 -9.71 14.73 -14.48
C LEU A 72 -8.48 15.62 -14.30
N GLY A 73 -8.65 16.81 -13.73
CA GLY A 73 -7.53 17.71 -13.45
C GLY A 73 -6.52 17.07 -12.49
N ARG A 74 -5.24 17.40 -12.65
CA ARG A 74 -4.15 16.93 -11.78
C ARG A 74 -4.42 17.30 -10.33
N SER A 75 -4.54 16.31 -9.46
CA SER A 75 -4.64 16.53 -8.01
C SER A 75 -3.26 16.49 -7.38
N GLU A 76 -2.83 17.62 -6.81
CA GLU A 76 -1.57 17.71 -6.06
C GLU A 76 -1.84 17.61 -4.56
N TYR A 77 -1.12 16.74 -3.88
CA TYR A 77 -1.15 16.66 -2.42
C TYR A 77 -0.12 17.65 -1.84
N ALA A 78 -0.59 18.74 -1.23
CA ALA A 78 0.26 19.63 -0.46
C ALA A 78 0.56 19.00 0.92
N PRO A 79 1.83 18.73 1.27
CA PRO A 79 2.13 18.14 2.57
C PRO A 79 1.82 19.13 3.70
N ALA A 80 0.99 18.72 4.66
CA ALA A 80 0.90 19.38 5.95
C ALA A 80 2.27 19.29 6.65
N GLN A 81 2.75 20.41 7.19
CA GLN A 81 4.03 20.50 7.90
C GLN A 81 3.91 19.81 9.26
N ASP A 82 4.05 18.49 9.31
CA ASP A 82 4.22 17.77 10.59
C ASP A 82 5.67 17.93 11.06
N ASN A 83 5.96 19.11 11.61
CA ASN A 83 7.13 19.32 12.47
C ASN A 83 6.85 18.64 13.81
N GLN A 84 7.24 17.37 13.94
CA GLN A 84 7.34 16.70 15.24
C GLN A 84 8.80 16.28 15.42
N GLN A 85 9.55 17.16 16.08
CA GLN A 85 10.77 16.78 16.80
C GLN A 85 10.41 15.62 17.72
N ILE A 86 10.95 14.44 17.44
CA ILE A 86 11.11 13.40 18.45
C ILE A 86 12.59 13.36 18.77
N GLU A 87 13.04 14.39 19.48
CA GLU A 87 14.15 14.23 20.41
C GLU A 87 13.60 13.43 21.59
N SER A 88 14.01 12.19 21.73
CA SER A 88 13.92 11.53 23.04
C SER A 88 15.19 11.92 23.82
N PRO A 89 15.11 12.74 24.88
CA PRO A 89 16.21 12.83 25.82
C PRO A 89 16.23 11.56 26.68
N VAL A 90 17.36 10.85 26.57
CA VAL A 90 17.86 9.71 27.39
C VAL A 90 17.15 8.37 27.24
#